data_AF-A0A5E4NFX4-F1
#
_entry.id   AF-A0A5E4NFX4-F1
#
_cell.length_a   1.000
_cell.length_b   1.000
_cell.length_c   1.000
_cell.angle_alpha   90.00
_cell.angle_beta   90.00
_cell.angle_gamma   90.00
#
_symmetry.space_group_name_H-M   'P 1'
#
loop_
_entity.id
_entity.type
_entity.pdbx_description
1 polymer ?
#
loop_
_entity_poly.entity_id
_entity_poly.type
_entity_poly.pdbx_seq_one_letter_code
_entity_poly.pdbx_strand_id
1 'polypeptide(L)'
;MACRFHLGQSWWRKIQINEVNETSTELLSVCPNDVGYLFTDYILKNYIVDECLFSPELWAEKPSMNPRTSNASESFHRTYNARFHHPHPHIYLVLKVLMEFQLEIETKIKSITLFNDEKILNAKEKERMEFTMNAYNKYKSYKIDIIQFLSEVGPRYQGKQL
;
A
#
# COMPACT_ATOMS: atom_id res chain seq x y z
N MET A 1 10.78 -5.14 11.55
CA MET A 1 9.44 -4.87 12.09
C MET A 1 8.52 -4.59 10.90
N ALA A 2 7.94 -5.64 10.31
CA ALA A 2 6.90 -5.43 9.30
C ALA A 2 5.64 -4.99 10.07
N CYS A 3 5.10 -3.82 9.74
CA CYS A 3 3.86 -3.37 10.32
C CYS A 3 2.79 -4.46 10.15
N ARG A 4 2.03 -4.79 11.21
CA ARG A 4 0.88 -5.73 11.13
C ARG A 4 -0.13 -5.33 10.03
N PHE A 5 0.01 -4.09 9.56
CA PHE A 5 -0.68 -3.42 8.46
C PHE A 5 -0.34 -3.92 7.04
N HIS A 6 0.78 -4.63 6.80
CA HIS A 6 1.16 -5.04 5.43
C HIS A 6 0.29 -6.14 4.81
N LEU A 7 -0.29 -7.02 5.63
CA LEU A 7 -1.05 -8.18 5.12
C LEU A 7 -2.42 -7.78 4.54
N GLY A 8 -3.15 -6.89 5.21
CA GLY A 8 -4.46 -6.41 4.73
C GLY A 8 -4.31 -5.45 3.53
N GLN A 9 -3.32 -4.56 3.57
CA GLN A 9 -3.21 -3.48 2.59
C GLN A 9 -2.81 -3.92 1.18
N SER A 10 -2.09 -5.02 1.01
CA SER A 10 -1.45 -5.28 -0.28
C SER A 10 -2.43 -5.59 -1.43
N TRP A 11 -3.55 -6.26 -1.11
CA TRP A 11 -4.58 -6.67 -2.06
C TRP A 11 -5.86 -5.85 -1.93
N TRP A 12 -6.23 -5.37 -0.74
CA TRP A 12 -7.36 -4.44 -0.58
C TRP A 12 -7.19 -3.13 -1.36
N ARG A 13 -5.94 -2.64 -1.50
CA ARG A 13 -5.61 -1.49 -2.36
C ARG A 13 -5.91 -1.67 -3.85
N LYS A 14 -6.37 -2.86 -4.25
CA LYS A 14 -6.73 -3.24 -5.63
C LYS A 14 -8.24 -3.29 -5.84
N ILE A 15 -9.02 -3.05 -4.80
CA ILE A 15 -10.48 -2.92 -4.87
C ILE A 15 -10.81 -1.48 -5.23
N GLN A 16 -11.82 -1.28 -6.07
CA GLN A 16 -12.29 0.06 -6.40
C GLN A 16 -12.96 0.67 -5.17
N ILE A 17 -12.74 1.97 -4.96
CA ILE A 17 -13.20 2.67 -3.75
C ILE A 17 -14.66 2.43 -3.38
N ASN A 18 -15.55 2.46 -4.37
CA ASN A 18 -16.99 2.28 -4.21
C ASN A 18 -17.40 0.83 -3.91
N GLU A 19 -16.50 -0.13 -4.06
CA GLU A 19 -16.74 -1.56 -3.86
C GLU A 19 -16.19 -2.04 -2.51
N VAL A 20 -15.43 -1.21 -1.78
CA VAL A 20 -14.76 -1.59 -0.54
C VAL A 20 -15.76 -2.04 0.53
N ASN A 21 -16.86 -1.30 0.71
CA ASN A 21 -17.89 -1.61 1.70
C ASN A 21 -18.57 -2.96 1.42
N GLU A 22 -19.04 -3.15 0.18
CA GLU A 22 -19.70 -4.39 -0.25
C GLU A 22 -18.74 -5.58 -0.13
N THR A 23 -17.52 -5.45 -0.64
CA THR A 23 -16.48 -6.48 -0.57
C THR A 23 -16.16 -6.87 0.87
N SER A 24 -16.14 -5.89 1.80
CA SER A 24 -15.91 -6.16 3.22
C SER A 24 -17.00 -7.01 3.86
N THR A 25 -18.25 -6.75 3.47
CA THR A 25 -19.41 -7.49 3.96
C THR A 25 -19.39 -8.92 3.43
N GLU A 26 -19.09 -9.10 2.14
CA GLU A 26 -18.94 -10.42 1.53
C GLU A 26 -17.83 -11.24 2.17
N LEU A 27 -16.64 -10.66 2.36
CA LEU A 27 -15.53 -11.35 3.03
C LEU A 27 -15.87 -11.81 4.45
N LEU A 28 -16.58 -10.97 5.20
CA LEU A 28 -17.05 -11.29 6.55
C LEU A 28 -18.05 -12.45 6.56
N SER A 29 -18.91 -12.53 5.55
CA SER A 29 -19.91 -13.60 5.42
C SER A 29 -19.29 -14.97 5.13
N VAL A 30 -18.14 -15.00 4.45
CA VAL A 30 -17.45 -16.24 4.04
C VAL A 30 -16.59 -16.82 5.17
N CYS A 31 -16.11 -16.00 6.10
CA CYS A 31 -15.22 -16.43 7.18
C CYS A 31 -15.64 -15.84 8.55
N PRO A 32 -16.80 -16.25 9.10
CA PRO A 32 -17.16 -15.90 10.46
C PRO A 32 -16.16 -16.54 11.43
N ASN A 33 -15.49 -15.73 12.24
CA ASN A 33 -14.51 -16.19 13.22
C ASN A 33 -14.71 -15.45 14.53
N ASP A 34 -15.05 -16.18 15.60
CA ASP A 34 -15.29 -15.68 16.96
C ASP A 34 -14.13 -14.85 17.54
N VAL A 35 -12.90 -15.09 17.07
CA VAL A 35 -11.70 -14.32 17.45
C VAL A 35 -11.37 -13.22 16.44
N GLY A 36 -11.82 -13.38 15.19
CA GLY A 36 -11.55 -12.46 14.08
C GLY A 36 -12.28 -11.12 14.17
N TYR A 37 -13.39 -11.05 14.90
CA TYR A 37 -14.21 -9.83 15.02
C TYR A 37 -13.42 -8.63 15.56
N LEU A 38 -12.52 -8.81 16.53
CA LEU A 38 -11.71 -7.69 17.05
C LEU A 38 -10.83 -7.06 15.97
N PHE A 39 -10.24 -7.89 15.11
CA PHE A 39 -9.43 -7.41 14.00
C PHE A 39 -10.29 -6.78 12.91
N THR A 40 -11.42 -7.41 12.57
CA THR A 40 -12.30 -6.87 11.53
C THR A 40 -12.98 -5.57 11.96
N ASP A 41 -13.46 -5.47 13.21
CA ASP A 41 -14.02 -4.24 13.78
C ASP A 41 -13.02 -3.10 13.75
N TYR A 42 -11.75 -3.40 14.07
CA TYR A 42 -10.67 -2.43 13.95
C TYR A 42 -10.51 -1.96 12.50
N ILE A 43 -10.49 -2.87 11.53
CA ILE A 43 -10.37 -2.52 10.10
C ILE A 43 -11.59 -1.70 9.64
N LEU A 44 -12.79 -2.15 9.97
CA LEU A 44 -14.04 -1.47 9.63
C LEU A 44 -14.02 -0.03 10.14
N LYS A 45 -13.79 0.16 11.45
CA LYS A 45 -13.81 1.46 12.12
C LYS A 45 -12.73 2.43 11.64
N ASN A 46 -11.54 1.93 11.30
CA ASN A 46 -10.40 2.79 10.97
C ASN A 46 -10.19 2.99 9.47
N TYR A 47 -10.74 2.14 8.60
CA TYR A 47 -10.41 2.13 7.17
C TYR A 47 -11.59 2.05 6.20
N ILE A 48 -12.78 1.62 6.63
CA ILE A 48 -13.86 1.26 5.69
C ILE A 48 -15.11 2.13 5.90
N VAL A 49 -15.58 2.27 7.13
CA VAL A 49 -16.79 3.05 7.44
C VAL A 49 -16.59 4.54 7.17
N ASP A 50 -17.70 5.25 6.97
CA ASP A 50 -17.68 6.70 6.81
C ASP A 50 -17.02 7.39 8.02
N GLU A 51 -16.36 8.52 7.77
CA GLU A 51 -15.59 9.29 8.76
C GLU A 51 -14.41 8.54 9.42
N CYS A 52 -13.98 7.41 8.85
CA CYS A 52 -12.81 6.72 9.37
C CYS A 52 -11.51 7.52 9.18
N LEU A 53 -10.55 7.30 10.08
CA LEU A 53 -9.27 8.03 10.08
C LEU A 53 -8.46 7.83 8.80
N PHE A 54 -8.62 6.67 8.15
CA PHE A 54 -7.88 6.27 6.95
C PHE A 54 -8.83 5.87 5.83
N SER A 55 -9.58 6.85 5.36
CA SER A 55 -10.61 6.69 4.33
C SER A 55 -10.13 5.93 3.08
N PRO A 56 -10.98 5.10 2.45
CA PRO A 56 -10.66 4.39 1.22
C PRO A 56 -10.04 5.24 0.11
N GLU A 57 -10.34 6.54 0.02
CA GLU A 57 -9.73 7.50 -0.92
C GLU A 57 -8.21 7.55 -0.81
N LEU A 58 -7.65 7.26 0.36
CA LEU A 58 -6.21 7.29 0.61
C LEU A 58 -5.49 6.03 0.09
N TRP A 59 -6.18 4.91 -0.06
CA TRP A 59 -5.54 3.62 -0.28
C TRP A 59 -6.20 2.73 -1.33
N ALA A 60 -7.52 2.78 -1.53
CA ALA A 60 -8.25 1.97 -2.49
C ALA A 60 -8.19 2.59 -3.90
N GLU A 61 -7.80 1.80 -4.90
CA GLU A 61 -7.90 2.16 -6.31
C GLU A 61 -7.92 0.90 -7.15
N LYS A 62 -8.51 1.00 -8.35
CA LYS A 62 -8.40 -0.06 -9.35
C LYS A 62 -6.94 -0.42 -9.64
N PRO A 63 -6.65 -1.67 -10.02
CA PRO A 63 -5.30 -2.05 -10.44
C PRO A 63 -4.81 -1.20 -11.61
N SER A 64 -3.53 -0.87 -11.58
CA SER A 64 -2.84 -0.13 -12.63
C SER A 64 -1.38 -0.59 -12.72
N MET A 65 -0.70 -0.20 -13.80
CA MET A 65 0.74 -0.44 -13.98
C MET A 65 1.61 0.49 -13.14
N ASN A 66 1.00 1.41 -12.38
CA ASN A 66 1.73 2.29 -11.48
C ASN A 66 2.09 1.53 -10.19
N PRO A 67 3.39 1.39 -9.87
CA PRO A 67 3.83 0.64 -8.71
C PRO A 67 3.42 1.38 -7.42
N ARG A 68 2.43 0.86 -6.70
CA ARG A 68 2.04 1.32 -5.37
C ARG A 68 2.91 0.65 -4.31
N THR A 69 3.88 1.37 -3.76
CA THR A 69 4.79 0.85 -2.73
C THR A 69 4.88 1.81 -1.55
N SER A 70 4.88 1.29 -0.30
CA SER A 70 5.26 2.06 0.89
C SER A 70 6.78 2.17 1.05
N ASN A 71 7.55 1.57 0.14
CA ASN A 71 9.01 1.57 0.17
C ASN A 71 9.59 2.98 0.23
N ALA A 72 8.93 3.96 -0.40
CA ALA A 72 9.37 5.35 -0.39
C ALA A 72 9.32 5.96 1.02
N SER A 73 8.18 5.84 1.72
CA SER A 73 8.06 6.34 3.09
C SER A 73 8.95 5.55 4.04
N GLU A 74 8.96 4.22 3.96
CA GLU A 74 9.85 3.39 4.80
C GLU A 74 11.34 3.72 4.60
N SER A 75 11.76 3.95 3.36
CA SER A 75 13.13 4.35 3.03
C SER A 75 13.43 5.76 3.54
N PHE A 76 12.49 6.70 3.40
CA PHE A 76 12.63 8.04 3.97
C PHE A 76 12.83 7.98 5.48
N HIS A 77 11.91 7.35 6.22
CA HIS A 77 11.98 7.26 7.68
C HIS A 77 13.27 6.59 8.14
N ARG A 78 13.70 5.50 7.48
CA ARG A 78 14.96 4.82 7.79
C ARG A 78 16.17 5.73 7.58
N THR A 79 16.23 6.42 6.45
CA THR A 79 17.36 7.28 6.10
C THR A 79 17.39 8.52 6.99
N TYR A 80 16.22 9.11 7.26
CA TYR A 80 16.06 10.24 8.15
C TYR A 80 16.51 9.90 9.57
N ASN A 81 15.99 8.81 10.14
CA ASN A 81 16.36 8.38 11.47
C ASN A 81 17.86 8.02 11.58
N ALA A 82 18.46 7.47 10.52
CA ALA A 82 19.89 7.17 10.49
C ALA A 82 20.80 8.41 10.58
N ARG A 83 20.30 9.62 10.30
CA ARG A 83 21.05 10.88 10.47
C ARG A 83 21.19 11.31 11.93
N PHE A 84 20.45 10.68 12.84
CA PHE A 84 20.48 11.02 14.27
C PHE A 84 21.17 9.90 15.05
N HIS A 85 22.30 10.22 15.68
CA HIS A 85 23.07 9.29 16.52
C HIS A 85 22.79 9.46 18.02
N HIS A 86 21.94 10.42 18.39
CA HIS A 86 21.56 10.72 19.77
C HIS A 86 20.04 10.65 19.93
N PRO A 87 19.51 10.12 21.05
CA PRO A 87 18.06 10.06 21.30
C PRO A 87 17.37 11.42 21.33
N HIS A 88 18.10 12.48 21.68
CA HIS A 88 17.59 13.84 21.83
C HIS A 88 18.45 14.84 21.03
N PRO A 89 18.35 14.86 19.70
CA PRO A 89 19.08 15.81 18.88
C PRO A 89 18.56 17.23 19.13
N HIS A 90 19.46 18.20 19.31
CA HIS A 90 19.05 19.60 19.43
C HIS A 90 18.40 20.12 18.14
N ILE A 91 17.51 21.11 18.26
CA ILE A 91 16.70 21.61 17.15
C ILE A 91 17.53 22.06 15.93
N TYR A 92 18.72 22.64 16.15
CA TYR A 92 19.61 23.07 15.06
C TYR A 92 20.09 21.89 14.19
N LEU A 93 20.35 20.72 14.79
CA LEU A 93 20.71 19.51 14.03
C LEU A 93 19.53 19.04 13.19
N VAL A 94 18.33 19.05 13.79
CA VAL A 94 17.11 18.64 13.08
C VAL A 94 16.86 19.54 11.87
N LEU A 95 16.97 20.86 12.04
CA LEU A 95 16.83 21.82 10.95
C LEU A 95 17.89 21.60 9.86
N LYS A 96 19.16 21.41 10.24
CA LYS A 96 20.24 21.12 9.30
C LYS A 96 19.96 19.87 8.48
N VAL A 97 19.58 18.76 9.13
CA VAL A 97 19.24 17.49 8.46
C VAL A 97 18.07 17.68 7.50
N LEU A 98 17.03 18.43 7.88
CA LEU A 98 15.88 18.70 7.01
C LEU A 98 16.28 19.52 5.77
N MET A 99 17.12 20.55 5.93
CA MET A 99 17.62 21.34 4.80
C MET A 99 18.48 20.50 3.84
N GLU A 100 19.37 19.65 4.38
CA GLU A 100 20.17 18.72 3.57
C GLU A 100 19.27 17.73 2.82
N PHE A 101 18.26 17.17 3.48
CA PHE A 101 17.29 16.30 2.84
C PHE A 101 16.53 16.99 1.72
N GLN A 102 16.06 18.21 1.95
CA GLN A 102 15.36 18.98 0.94
C GLN A 102 16.24 19.20 -0.29
N LEU A 103 17.50 19.61 -0.08
CA LEU A 103 18.45 19.80 -1.16
C LEU A 103 18.69 18.51 -1.97
N GLU A 104 18.88 17.38 -1.28
CA GLU A 104 19.08 16.06 -1.92
C GLU A 104 17.86 15.62 -2.74
N ILE A 105 16.64 15.81 -2.20
CA ILE A 105 15.38 15.46 -2.86
C ILE A 105 15.16 16.34 -4.09
N GLU A 106 15.32 17.66 -3.96
CA GLU A 106 15.15 18.60 -5.07
C GLU A 106 16.15 18.30 -6.20
N THR A 107 17.39 17.95 -5.86
CA THR A 107 18.40 17.58 -6.86
C THR A 107 18.00 16.30 -7.59
N LYS A 108 17.50 15.28 -6.88
CA LYS A 108 16.99 14.05 -7.49
C LYS A 108 15.78 14.30 -8.39
N ILE A 109 14.82 15.10 -7.94
CA ILE A 109 13.63 15.46 -8.74
C ILE A 109 14.06 16.16 -10.03
N LYS A 110 14.93 17.19 -9.93
CA LYS A 110 15.45 17.90 -11.10
C LYS A 110 16.14 16.95 -12.08
N SER A 111 16.97 16.02 -11.58
CA SER A 111 17.61 15.00 -12.42
C SER A 111 16.57 14.17 -13.17
N ILE A 112 15.59 13.60 -12.46
CA ILE A 112 14.55 12.75 -13.07
C ILE A 112 13.75 13.53 -14.12
N THR A 113 13.34 14.76 -13.80
CA THR A 113 12.56 15.60 -14.70
C THR A 113 13.36 16.04 -15.94
N LEU A 114 14.65 16.34 -15.80
CA LEU A 114 15.49 16.77 -16.91
C LEU A 114 15.84 15.63 -17.87
N PHE A 115 16.08 14.43 -17.34
CA PHE A 115 16.51 13.28 -18.14
C PHE A 115 15.37 12.36 -18.55
N ASN A 116 14.12 12.64 -18.14
CA ASN A 116 12.97 11.74 -18.29
C ASN A 116 13.30 10.31 -17.83
N ASP A 117 14.01 10.20 -16.71
CA ASP A 117 14.39 8.90 -16.16
C ASP A 117 13.15 8.17 -15.64
N GLU A 118 12.60 7.28 -16.47
CA GLU A 118 11.53 6.40 -16.03
C GLU A 118 12.10 5.25 -15.21
N LYS A 119 11.53 5.03 -14.02
CA LYS A 119 11.89 3.88 -13.21
C LYS A 119 11.46 2.60 -13.93
N ILE A 120 12.44 1.85 -14.43
CA ILE A 120 12.21 0.53 -15.01
C ILE A 120 11.63 -0.39 -13.93
N LEU A 121 10.42 -0.89 -14.18
CA LEU A 121 9.79 -1.90 -13.34
C LEU A 121 10.58 -3.20 -13.42
N ASN A 122 10.81 -3.83 -12.28
CA ASN A 122 11.42 -5.15 -12.30
C ASN A 122 10.46 -6.16 -12.96
N ALA A 123 11.00 -7.17 -13.63
CA ALA A 123 10.20 -8.12 -14.41
C ALA A 123 9.12 -8.83 -13.57
N LYS A 124 9.43 -9.20 -12.32
CA LYS A 124 8.50 -9.88 -11.41
C LYS A 124 7.35 -8.97 -10.94
N GLU A 125 7.64 -7.69 -10.71
CA GLU A 125 6.68 -6.67 -10.34
C GLU A 125 5.75 -6.38 -11.51
N LYS A 126 6.31 -6.25 -12.71
CA LYS A 126 5.55 -6.08 -13.95
C LYS A 126 4.60 -7.25 -14.16
N GLU A 127 5.09 -8.48 -14.11
CA GLU A 127 4.29 -9.71 -14.24
C GLU A 127 3.16 -9.76 -13.20
N ARG A 128 3.46 -9.45 -11.94
CA ARG A 128 2.44 -9.41 -10.87
C ARG A 128 1.36 -8.36 -11.13
N MET A 129 1.73 -7.18 -11.62
CA MET A 129 0.78 -6.09 -11.93
C MET A 129 -0.09 -6.46 -13.14
N GLU A 130 0.50 -6.99 -14.20
CA GLU A 130 -0.22 -7.48 -15.38
C GLU A 130 -1.21 -8.58 -15.01
N PHE A 131 -0.80 -9.55 -14.19
CA PHE A 131 -1.70 -10.58 -13.68
C PHE A 131 -2.88 -9.97 -12.92
N THR A 132 -2.60 -9.06 -11.98
CA THR A 132 -3.64 -8.42 -11.15
C THR A 132 -4.65 -7.67 -12.02
N MET A 133 -4.17 -6.99 -13.06
CA MET A 133 -5.02 -6.25 -14.00
C MET A 133 -5.88 -7.18 -14.85
N ASN A 134 -5.32 -8.31 -15.30
CA ASN A 134 -6.07 -9.33 -16.02
C ASN A 134 -7.17 -9.98 -15.15
N ALA A 135 -6.86 -10.32 -13.90
CA ALA A 135 -7.85 -10.84 -12.96
C ALA A 135 -8.97 -9.83 -12.69
N TYR A 136 -8.62 -8.54 -12.53
CA TYR A 136 -9.61 -7.48 -12.35
C TYR A 136 -10.51 -7.28 -13.58
N ASN A 137 -9.97 -7.42 -14.79
CA ASN A 137 -10.76 -7.37 -16.01
C ASN A 137 -11.74 -8.55 -16.11
N LYS A 138 -11.37 -9.74 -15.63
CA LYS A 138 -12.32 -10.88 -15.52
C LYS A 138 -13.46 -10.55 -14.55
N TYR A 139 -13.13 -9.97 -13.40
CA TYR A 139 -14.12 -9.54 -12.41
C TYR A 139 -15.09 -8.50 -12.99
N LYS A 140 -14.57 -7.44 -13.62
CA LYS A 140 -15.41 -6.40 -14.25
C LYS A 140 -16.21 -6.87 -15.46
N SER A 141 -15.81 -7.98 -16.08
CA SER A 141 -16.60 -8.64 -17.13
C SER A 141 -17.55 -9.70 -16.59
N TYR A 142 -17.77 -9.74 -15.27
CA TYR A 142 -18.66 -10.68 -14.57
C TYR A 142 -18.32 -12.16 -14.82
N LYS A 143 -17.05 -12.46 -15.17
CA LYS A 143 -16.58 -13.84 -15.37
C LYS A 143 -16.22 -14.54 -14.07
N ILE A 144 -15.87 -13.74 -13.06
CA ILE A 144 -15.55 -14.18 -11.70
C ILE A 144 -16.20 -13.19 -10.73
N ASP A 145 -16.55 -13.66 -9.53
CA ASP A 145 -17.01 -12.79 -8.44
C ASP A 145 -15.82 -12.13 -7.70
N ILE A 146 -16.13 -11.22 -6.78
CA ILE A 146 -15.09 -10.48 -6.03
C ILE A 146 -14.29 -11.41 -5.12
N ILE A 147 -14.90 -12.43 -4.51
CA ILE A 147 -14.23 -13.40 -3.65
C ILE A 147 -13.24 -14.25 -4.45
N GLN A 148 -13.61 -14.68 -5.65
CA GLN A 148 -12.77 -15.38 -6.60
C GLN A 148 -11.60 -14.51 -7.07
N PHE A 149 -11.87 -13.25 -7.45
CA PHE A 149 -10.82 -12.29 -7.77
C PHE A 149 -9.81 -12.13 -6.63
N LEU A 150 -10.32 -11.90 -5.43
CA LEU A 150 -9.55 -11.75 -4.22
C LEU A 150 -8.70 -13.01 -3.92
N SER A 151 -9.27 -14.19 -4.08
CA SER A 151 -8.59 -15.48 -3.94
C SER A 151 -7.50 -15.70 -5.00
N GLU A 152 -7.69 -15.25 -6.24
CA GLU A 152 -6.67 -15.33 -7.30
C GLU A 152 -5.48 -14.38 -7.02
N VAL A 153 -5.75 -13.19 -6.49
CA VAL A 153 -4.75 -12.13 -6.31
C VAL A 153 -3.99 -12.25 -4.99
N GLY A 154 -4.67 -12.58 -3.89
CA GLY A 154 -4.12 -12.61 -2.53
C GLY A 154 -2.77 -13.35 -2.38
N PRO A 155 -2.63 -14.59 -2.89
CA PRO A 155 -1.38 -15.37 -2.78
C PRO A 155 -0.13 -14.67 -3.33
N ARG A 156 -0.28 -13.78 -4.32
CA ARG A 156 0.84 -13.07 -4.95
C ARG A 156 1.42 -11.93 -4.11
N TYR A 157 0.74 -11.58 -3.02
CA TYR A 157 1.14 -10.51 -2.09
C TYR A 157 1.48 -11.04 -0.70
N GLN A 158 1.62 -12.37 -0.55
CA GLN A 158 2.07 -12.96 0.70
C GLN A 158 3.49 -12.49 1.04
N GLY A 159 3.70 -12.14 2.31
CA GLY A 159 5.05 -11.92 2.82
C GLY A 159 5.87 -13.20 2.73
N LYS A 160 7.20 -13.07 2.61
CA LYS A 160 8.07 -14.25 2.78
C LYS A 160 7.79 -14.87 4.15
N GLN A 161 7.55 -16.18 4.18
CA GLN A 161 7.61 -16.93 5.43
C GLN A 161 9.04 -16.76 5.98
N LEU A 162 9.12 -16.30 7.22
CA LEU A 162 10.37 -16.13 7.96
C LEU A 162 10.88 -17.49 8.43
#